data_AF-A0A6A4HC26-F1
#
_entry.id   AF-A0A6A4HC26-F1
#
_cell.length_a   1.000
_cell.length_b   1.000
_cell.length_c   1.000
_cell.angle_alpha   90.00
_cell.angle_beta   90.00
_cell.angle_gamma   90.00
#
_symmetry.space_group_name_H-M   'P 1'
#
loop_
_entity.id
_entity.type
_entity.pdbx_description
1 polymer ?
#
loop_
_entity_poly.entity_id
_entity_poly.type
_entity_poly.pdbx_seq_one_letter_code
_entity_poly.pdbx_strand_id
1 'polypeptide(L)'
;MFYSPLRLFGLFCLWASFLAAVALPFPVTFNTVNTTQLERRTVTAPLDIWISHRGSNEEHWALVIDTVHGFDASIPDKFHQDNNPLQPREFEYDPSKKANLISLDCTATFKNVADKQRIFKGLVGIKMMKLPRQIGGNCMDYIKAALTYLEGEKAIPGIPKKFTDLWASDYDKVQKKVWGR
;
A
#
# COMPACT_ATOMS: atom_id res chain seq x y z
N MET A 1 23.41 49.92 -43.93
CA MET A 1 24.38 48.84 -44.18
C MET A 1 23.77 47.57 -43.60
N PHE A 2 23.21 46.73 -44.47
CA PHE A 2 22.48 45.52 -44.10
C PHE A 2 23.47 44.36 -43.94
N TYR A 3 23.44 43.67 -42.80
CA TYR A 3 24.04 42.35 -42.66
C TYR A 3 23.00 41.37 -42.12
N SER A 4 22.87 40.28 -42.87
CA SER A 4 21.78 39.31 -42.94
C SER A 4 21.98 38.11 -41.98
N PRO A 5 20.90 37.49 -41.46
CA PRO A 5 20.95 36.42 -40.44
C PRO A 5 21.34 35.02 -40.98
N LEU A 6 22.10 34.94 -42.07
CA LEU A 6 22.33 33.69 -42.81
C LEU A 6 23.50 32.81 -42.31
N ARG A 7 24.13 33.11 -41.17
CA ARG A 7 25.36 32.41 -40.73
C ARG A 7 25.21 31.41 -39.57
N LEU A 8 24.00 31.21 -39.03
CA LEU A 8 23.76 30.26 -37.93
C LEU A 8 23.17 28.91 -38.36
N PHE A 9 22.84 28.72 -39.65
CA PHE A 9 22.20 27.49 -40.13
C PHE A 9 23.17 26.38 -40.58
N GLY A 10 24.47 26.68 -40.73
CA GLY A 10 25.44 25.73 -41.30
C GLY A 10 26.00 24.67 -40.32
N LEU A 11 25.76 24.82 -39.01
CA LEU A 11 26.39 23.97 -37.98
C LEU A 11 25.53 22.80 -37.51
N PHE A 12 24.29 22.67 -37.98
CA PHE A 12 23.38 21.59 -37.56
C PHE A 12 23.39 20.33 -38.46
N CYS A 13 24.05 20.38 -39.63
CA CYS A 13 23.98 19.27 -40.61
C CYS A 13 25.13 18.25 -40.52
N LEU A 14 26.13 18.45 -39.66
CA LEU A 14 27.35 17.62 -39.62
C LEU A 14 27.40 16.58 -38.49
N TRP A 15 26.34 16.43 -37.68
CA TRP A 15 26.27 15.41 -36.64
C TRP A 15 25.32 14.23 -36.95
N ALA A 16 24.57 14.27 -38.04
CA ALA A 16 23.62 13.21 -38.40
C ALA A 16 24.22 12.11 -39.31
N SER A 17 25.51 12.17 -39.66
CA SER A 17 26.09 11.31 -40.71
C SER A 17 26.93 10.13 -40.21
N PHE A 18 27.11 9.96 -38.91
CA PHE A 18 27.91 8.86 -38.36
C PHE A 18 27.16 8.15 -37.24
N LEU A 19 26.21 7.29 -37.62
CA LEU A 19 25.84 6.06 -36.90
C LEU A 19 24.93 5.22 -37.83
N ALA A 20 25.46 4.90 -39.01
CA ALA A 20 25.00 3.73 -39.76
C ALA A 20 25.55 2.48 -39.04
N ALA A 21 24.81 2.00 -38.04
CA ALA A 21 25.04 0.69 -37.44
C ALA A 21 23.91 -0.24 -37.91
N VAL A 22 24.33 -1.29 -38.60
CA VAL A 22 23.52 -2.34 -39.21
C VAL A 22 22.58 -2.97 -38.17
N ALA A 23 21.27 -2.75 -38.31
CA ALA A 23 20.26 -3.55 -37.60
C ALA A 23 19.88 -4.73 -38.50
N LEU A 24 20.45 -5.90 -38.21
CA LEU A 24 19.94 -7.17 -38.72
C LEU A 24 18.48 -7.34 -38.29
N PRO A 25 17.56 -7.84 -39.15
CA PRO A 25 16.22 -8.18 -38.73
C PRO A 25 16.30 -9.48 -37.95
N PHE A 26 16.63 -9.40 -36.66
CA PHE A 26 16.22 -10.44 -35.75
C PHE A 26 14.70 -10.32 -35.61
N PRO A 27 13.92 -11.35 -35.95
CA PRO A 27 12.52 -11.37 -35.59
C PRO A 27 12.46 -11.42 -34.07
N VAL A 28 12.38 -10.26 -33.43
CA VAL A 28 11.88 -10.16 -32.08
C VAL A 28 10.41 -10.48 -32.22
N THR A 29 10.05 -11.75 -31.98
CA THR A 29 8.72 -12.10 -31.54
C THR A 29 8.47 -11.33 -30.26
N PHE A 30 7.96 -10.10 -30.40
CA PHE A 30 7.17 -9.51 -29.36
C PHE A 30 5.98 -10.46 -29.21
N ASN A 31 6.09 -11.37 -28.24
CA ASN A 31 4.91 -11.88 -27.59
C ASN A 31 4.22 -10.64 -27.03
N THR A 32 3.33 -10.07 -27.82
CA THR A 32 2.30 -9.15 -27.37
C THR A 32 1.47 -9.99 -26.42
N VAL A 33 1.94 -10.12 -25.18
CA VAL A 33 1.13 -10.58 -24.07
C VAL A 33 0.01 -9.57 -24.06
N ASN A 34 -1.16 -10.00 -24.54
CA ASN A 34 -2.37 -9.20 -24.59
C ASN A 34 -2.53 -8.52 -23.23
N THR A 35 -2.20 -7.24 -23.16
CA THR A 35 -2.29 -6.42 -21.94
C THR A 35 -3.71 -6.42 -21.40
N THR A 36 -4.69 -6.58 -22.29
CA THR A 36 -6.11 -6.78 -22.00
C THR A 36 -6.45 -8.09 -21.28
N GLN A 37 -5.62 -9.12 -21.35
CA GLN A 37 -5.82 -10.36 -20.57
C GLN A 37 -5.21 -10.27 -19.16
N LEU A 38 -4.13 -9.50 -18.96
CA LEU A 38 -3.53 -9.33 -17.64
C LEU A 38 -4.49 -8.56 -16.71
N GLU A 39 -5.25 -7.61 -17.25
CA GLU A 39 -6.26 -6.83 -16.52
C GLU A 39 -7.52 -7.61 -16.12
N ARG A 40 -7.73 -8.83 -16.62
CA ARG A 40 -8.90 -9.66 -16.27
C ARG A 40 -8.61 -10.82 -15.34
N ARG A 41 -7.34 -11.01 -14.96
CA ARG A 41 -6.99 -12.09 -14.04
C ARG A 41 -7.32 -11.66 -12.61
N THR A 42 -8.05 -12.54 -11.93
CA THR A 42 -8.22 -12.48 -10.48
C THR A 42 -6.84 -12.38 -9.82
N VAL A 43 -6.71 -11.43 -8.89
CA VAL A 43 -5.49 -11.21 -8.12
C VAL A 43 -5.72 -11.71 -6.71
N THR A 44 -4.82 -12.54 -6.19
CA THR A 44 -4.87 -12.98 -4.80
C THR A 44 -3.70 -12.41 -4.01
N ALA A 45 -3.92 -12.16 -2.72
CA ALA A 45 -2.91 -11.60 -1.84
C ALA A 45 -3.07 -12.17 -0.41
N PRO A 46 -1.99 -12.65 0.24
CA PRO A 46 -2.05 -12.97 1.66
C PRO A 46 -2.36 -11.71 2.49
N LEU A 47 -3.03 -11.91 3.62
CA LEU A 47 -3.23 -10.91 4.65
C LEU A 47 -2.41 -11.26 5.89
N ASP A 48 -1.60 -10.31 6.31
CA ASP A 48 -0.71 -10.41 7.45
C ASP A 48 -0.86 -9.19 8.37
N ILE A 49 -0.41 -9.33 9.62
CA ILE A 49 -0.25 -8.19 10.54
C ILE A 49 1.22 -7.94 10.77
N TRP A 50 1.61 -6.68 10.72
CA TRP A 50 2.89 -6.23 11.25
C TRP A 50 2.66 -5.48 12.57
N ILE A 51 3.50 -5.78 13.57
CA ILE A 51 3.52 -5.07 14.85
C ILE A 51 4.91 -4.46 15.02
N SER A 52 5.00 -3.14 14.91
CA SER A 52 6.19 -2.38 15.25
C SER A 52 6.33 -2.22 16.76
N HIS A 53 7.56 -2.24 17.28
CA HIS A 53 7.90 -2.03 18.69
C HIS A 53 7.01 -2.82 19.68
N ARG A 54 6.75 -4.10 19.39
CA ARG A 54 5.86 -4.95 20.20
C ARG A 54 6.24 -4.94 21.68
N GLY A 55 5.25 -4.72 22.54
CA GLY A 55 5.38 -4.67 23.98
C GLY A 55 5.91 -3.34 24.52
N SER A 56 6.04 -2.29 23.71
CA SER A 56 6.51 -0.97 24.14
C SER A 56 5.39 0.08 24.18
N ASN A 57 5.72 1.30 24.62
CA ASN A 57 4.87 2.49 24.52
C ASN A 57 4.73 3.03 23.08
N GLU A 58 5.52 2.52 22.15
CA GLU A 58 5.50 2.86 20.72
C GLU A 58 4.92 1.72 19.88
N GLU A 59 4.27 0.73 20.53
CA GLU A 59 3.69 -0.40 19.83
C GLU A 59 2.65 0.06 18.80
N HIS A 60 2.83 -0.38 17.55
CA HIS A 60 2.01 0.08 16.44
C HIS A 60 1.67 -1.06 15.50
N TRP A 61 0.39 -1.20 15.15
CA TRP A 61 -0.12 -2.31 14.36
C TRP A 61 -0.50 -1.84 12.96
N ALA A 62 -0.15 -2.64 11.96
CA ALA A 62 -0.52 -2.43 10.57
C ALA A 62 -1.06 -3.72 9.94
N LEU A 63 -2.01 -3.58 9.00
CA LEU A 63 -2.39 -4.62 8.08
C LEU A 63 -1.41 -4.62 6.90
N VAL A 64 -0.87 -5.77 6.54
CA VAL A 64 -0.04 -5.92 5.35
C VAL A 64 -0.75 -6.85 4.38
N ILE A 65 -0.96 -6.37 3.16
CA ILE A 65 -1.53 -7.12 2.05
C ILE A 65 -0.37 -7.43 1.10
N ASP A 66 -0.37 -8.65 0.53
CA ASP A 66 0.62 -9.14 -0.44
C ASP A 66 2.10 -9.02 -0.05
N THR A 67 2.38 -8.89 1.25
CA THR A 67 3.70 -8.72 1.84
C THR A 67 4.42 -7.41 1.50
N VAL A 68 3.84 -6.50 0.70
CA VAL A 68 4.48 -5.23 0.36
C VAL A 68 3.59 -4.00 0.57
N HIS A 69 2.26 -4.14 0.60
CA HIS A 69 1.36 -3.01 0.83
C HIS A 69 0.88 -2.97 2.27
N GLY A 70 1.46 -2.07 3.07
CA GLY A 70 1.10 -1.84 4.45
C GLY A 70 0.03 -0.77 4.60
N PHE A 71 -0.87 -0.96 5.56
CA PHE A 71 -1.95 -0.05 5.91
C PHE A 71 -2.00 0.10 7.43
N ASP A 72 -1.88 1.34 7.90
CA ASP A 72 -2.00 1.66 9.32
C ASP A 72 -2.85 2.92 9.52
N ALA A 73 -3.04 3.30 10.78
CA ALA A 73 -3.58 4.61 11.12
C ALA A 73 -2.63 5.32 12.08
N SER A 74 -2.18 6.51 11.72
CA SER A 74 -1.21 7.28 12.51
C SER A 74 -1.72 8.69 12.81
N ILE A 75 -1.10 9.35 13.78
CA ILE A 75 -1.33 10.78 14.00
C ILE A 75 -0.74 11.51 12.78
N PRO A 76 -1.44 12.48 12.19
CA PRO A 76 -0.89 13.24 11.07
C PRO A 76 0.23 14.15 11.58
N ASP A 77 1.36 14.20 10.86
CA ASP A 77 2.59 14.93 11.25
C ASP A 77 2.39 16.42 11.61
N LYS A 78 1.24 17.00 11.23
CA LYS A 78 0.92 18.42 11.44
C LYS A 78 0.16 18.73 12.74
N PHE A 79 -0.22 17.74 13.55
CA PHE A 79 -1.05 17.96 14.73
C PHE A 79 -0.41 17.43 16.02
N HIS A 80 -0.51 18.22 17.10
CA HIS A 80 -0.15 17.75 18.44
C HIS A 80 -1.04 16.57 18.86
N GLN A 81 -0.37 15.62 19.50
CA GLN A 81 -0.76 14.25 19.75
C GLN A 81 -2.03 14.15 20.63
N ASP A 82 -2.84 13.11 20.37
CA ASP A 82 -4.01 12.63 21.13
C ASP A 82 -5.35 13.35 20.99
N ASN A 83 -5.39 14.58 20.48
CA ASN A 83 -6.65 15.34 20.36
C ASN A 83 -7.36 15.21 19.01
N ASN A 84 -6.77 14.49 18.06
CA ASN A 84 -7.36 14.20 16.76
C ASN A 84 -7.46 12.70 16.55
N PRO A 85 -8.50 12.21 15.84
CA PRO A 85 -8.51 10.83 15.38
C PRO A 85 -7.30 10.51 14.50
N LEU A 86 -6.87 9.25 14.54
CA LEU A 86 -5.82 8.76 13.65
C LEU A 86 -6.29 8.82 12.19
N GLN A 87 -5.35 9.05 11.29
CA GLN A 87 -5.61 9.04 9.85
C GLN A 87 -5.03 7.77 9.24
N PRO A 88 -5.85 6.98 8.53
CA PRO A 88 -5.35 5.88 7.74
C PRO A 88 -4.37 6.33 6.67
N ARG A 89 -3.37 5.50 6.41
CA ARG A 89 -2.41 5.70 5.32
C ARG A 89 -1.93 4.37 4.79
N GLU A 90 -1.42 4.41 3.58
CA GLU A 90 -0.71 3.31 2.93
C GLU A 90 0.80 3.57 3.02
N PHE A 91 1.58 2.51 3.18
CA PHE A 91 3.03 2.55 3.16
C PHE A 91 3.59 1.29 2.49
N GLU A 92 4.82 1.37 1.99
CA GLU A 92 5.51 0.21 1.41
C GLU A 92 6.19 -0.59 2.54
N TYR A 93 5.82 -1.85 2.70
CA TYR A 93 6.45 -2.77 3.63
C TYR A 93 7.66 -3.44 2.99
N ASP A 94 8.78 -3.47 3.72
CA ASP A 94 10.01 -4.11 3.29
C ASP A 94 9.85 -5.65 3.24
N PRO A 95 9.83 -6.27 2.04
CA PRO A 95 9.58 -7.71 1.91
C PRO A 95 10.68 -8.55 2.55
N SER A 96 11.89 -8.00 2.73
CA SER A 96 12.98 -8.70 3.41
C SER A 96 12.68 -8.95 4.90
N LYS A 97 11.75 -8.20 5.48
CA LYS A 97 11.30 -8.31 6.87
C LYS A 97 10.08 -9.21 7.04
N LYS A 98 9.66 -9.96 6.00
CA LYS A 98 8.50 -10.88 6.04
C LYS A 98 8.47 -11.81 7.26
N ALA A 99 9.61 -12.20 7.81
CA ALA A 99 9.67 -13.02 9.03
C ALA A 99 9.02 -12.35 10.27
N ASN A 100 8.84 -11.03 10.24
CA ASN A 100 8.19 -10.26 11.30
C ASN A 100 6.67 -10.12 11.10
N LEU A 101 6.12 -10.71 10.03
CA LEU A 101 4.70 -10.71 9.75
C LEU A 101 4.00 -11.86 10.47
N ILE A 102 2.83 -11.57 11.02
CA ILE A 102 1.93 -12.55 11.60
C ILE A 102 0.84 -12.85 10.56
N SER A 103 0.93 -14.00 9.91
CA SER A 103 -0.11 -14.48 8.99
C SER A 103 -1.46 -14.50 9.66
N LEU A 104 -2.49 -13.94 9.01
CA LEU A 104 -3.88 -14.08 9.44
C LEU A 104 -4.54 -15.37 8.92
N ASP A 105 -3.79 -16.20 8.19
CA ASP A 105 -4.25 -17.42 7.55
C ASP A 105 -5.46 -17.15 6.62
N CYS A 106 -5.42 -15.99 5.97
CA CYS A 106 -6.43 -15.47 5.08
C CYS A 106 -5.80 -14.94 3.79
N THR A 107 -6.50 -15.13 2.67
CA THR A 107 -6.11 -14.60 1.35
C THR A 107 -7.22 -13.71 0.83
N ALA A 108 -6.88 -12.45 0.54
CA ALA A 108 -7.76 -11.54 -0.17
C ALA A 108 -7.78 -11.88 -1.66
N THR A 109 -8.95 -11.78 -2.28
CA THR A 109 -9.20 -12.04 -3.70
C THR A 109 -9.82 -10.81 -4.34
N PHE A 110 -9.17 -10.26 -5.36
CA PHE A 110 -9.60 -9.09 -6.11
C PHE A 110 -9.95 -9.50 -7.54
N LYS A 111 -10.92 -8.82 -8.15
CA LYS A 111 -11.33 -9.14 -9.53
C LYS A 111 -10.18 -8.95 -10.51
N ASN A 112 -9.39 -7.90 -10.30
CA ASN A 112 -8.20 -7.56 -11.07
C ASN A 112 -7.37 -6.51 -10.33
N VAL A 113 -6.29 -6.05 -10.97
CA VAL A 113 -5.40 -5.00 -10.42
C VAL A 113 -6.15 -3.68 -10.17
N ALA A 114 -7.06 -3.28 -11.06
CA ALA A 114 -7.81 -2.04 -10.89
C ALA A 114 -8.76 -2.08 -9.67
N ASP A 115 -9.43 -3.23 -9.46
CA ASP A 115 -10.27 -3.47 -8.29
C ASP A 115 -9.46 -3.48 -7.00
N LYS A 116 -8.28 -4.13 -7.01
CA LYS A 116 -7.33 -4.08 -5.89
C LYS A 116 -6.93 -2.64 -5.55
N GLN A 117 -6.53 -1.84 -6.54
CA GLN A 117 -6.17 -0.44 -6.33
C GLN A 117 -7.34 0.42 -5.82
N ARG A 118 -8.55 0.18 -6.32
CA ARG A 118 -9.77 0.85 -5.83
C ARG A 118 -10.00 0.52 -4.35
N ILE A 119 -9.90 -0.76 -3.98
CA ILE A 119 -10.06 -1.21 -2.60
C ILE A 119 -8.96 -0.63 -1.70
N PHE A 120 -7.71 -0.55 -2.16
CA PHE A 120 -6.61 0.05 -1.40
C PHE A 120 -6.86 1.54 -1.11
N LYS A 121 -7.37 2.29 -2.10
CA LYS A 121 -7.84 3.67 -1.89
C LYS A 121 -8.97 3.74 -0.87
N GLY A 122 -9.87 2.75 -0.87
CA GLY A 122 -10.94 2.61 0.12
C GLY A 122 -10.40 2.42 1.54
N LEU A 123 -9.34 1.62 1.73
CA LEU A 123 -8.70 1.39 3.03
C LEU A 123 -8.11 2.67 3.64
N VAL A 124 -7.51 3.52 2.81
CA VAL A 124 -7.00 4.85 3.23
C VAL A 124 -8.15 5.86 3.43
N GLY A 125 -9.30 5.63 2.80
CA GLY A 125 -10.50 6.46 2.92
C GLY A 125 -11.34 6.21 4.18
N ILE A 126 -11.00 5.22 5.01
CA ILE A 126 -11.74 4.91 6.24
C ILE A 126 -11.65 6.09 7.21
N LYS A 127 -12.78 6.63 7.65
CA LYS A 127 -12.83 7.73 8.61
C LYS A 127 -12.83 7.19 10.03
N MET A 128 -11.73 7.38 10.75
CA MET A 128 -11.71 7.16 12.20
C MET A 128 -12.27 8.39 12.91
N MET A 129 -13.33 8.20 13.69
CA MET A 129 -14.04 9.31 14.35
C MET A 129 -13.70 9.45 15.83
N LYS A 130 -13.09 8.41 16.42
CA LYS A 130 -12.75 8.35 17.84
C LYS A 130 -11.29 8.77 18.04
N LEU A 131 -11.02 9.36 19.20
CA LEU A 131 -9.65 9.68 19.60
C LEU A 131 -8.87 8.40 19.92
N PRO A 132 -7.53 8.39 19.79
CA PRO A 132 -6.72 7.18 19.98
C PRO A 132 -6.91 6.48 21.33
N ARG A 133 -7.15 7.24 22.40
CA ARG A 133 -7.42 6.73 23.75
C ARG A 133 -8.81 6.11 23.93
N GLN A 134 -9.74 6.33 23.01
CA GLN A 134 -11.11 5.83 23.07
C GLN A 134 -11.22 4.49 22.35
N ILE A 135 -12.15 3.64 22.80
CA ILE A 135 -12.48 2.41 22.09
C ILE A 135 -12.97 2.76 20.68
N GLY A 136 -12.40 2.11 19.66
CA GLY A 136 -12.67 2.41 18.24
C GLY A 136 -11.76 3.47 17.63
N GLY A 137 -10.73 3.92 18.33
CA GLY A 137 -9.87 5.05 17.91
C GLY A 137 -8.40 4.72 17.64
N ASN A 138 -7.92 3.53 17.99
CA ASN A 138 -6.50 3.19 17.87
C ASN A 138 -6.17 2.37 16.58
N CYS A 139 -4.90 2.07 16.36
CA CYS A 139 -4.43 1.32 15.18
C CYS A 139 -5.01 -0.11 15.08
N MET A 140 -5.30 -0.78 16.20
CA MET A 140 -5.99 -2.08 16.19
C MET A 140 -7.45 -1.95 15.75
N ASP A 141 -8.12 -0.86 16.14
CA ASP A 141 -9.48 -0.54 15.68
C ASP A 141 -9.52 -0.22 14.18
N TYR A 142 -8.49 0.45 13.67
CA TYR A 142 -8.33 0.65 12.23
C TYR A 142 -8.24 -0.68 11.49
N ILE A 143 -7.40 -1.62 11.94
CA ILE A 143 -7.26 -2.93 11.29
C ILE A 143 -8.60 -3.68 11.30
N LYS A 144 -9.34 -3.61 12.41
CA LYS A 144 -10.69 -4.19 12.47
C LYS A 144 -11.61 -3.57 11.41
N ALA A 145 -11.62 -2.24 11.28
CA ALA A 145 -12.41 -1.54 10.27
C ALA A 145 -11.96 -1.87 8.84
N ALA A 146 -10.66 -2.00 8.60
CA ALA A 146 -10.07 -2.41 7.32
C ALA A 146 -10.51 -3.82 6.92
N LEU A 147 -10.47 -4.78 7.85
CA LEU A 147 -10.95 -6.15 7.59
C LEU A 147 -12.46 -6.20 7.34
N THR A 148 -13.26 -5.42 8.09
CA THR A 148 -14.70 -5.27 7.81
C THR A 148 -14.95 -4.65 6.44
N TYR A 149 -14.15 -3.66 6.02
CA TYR A 149 -14.24 -3.09 4.68
C TYR A 149 -13.92 -4.12 3.59
N LEU A 150 -12.84 -4.90 3.75
CA LEU A 150 -12.48 -5.96 2.82
C LEU A 150 -13.56 -7.05 2.72
N GLU A 151 -14.20 -7.42 3.84
CA GLU A 151 -15.33 -8.34 3.86
C GLU A 151 -16.54 -7.76 3.11
N GLY A 152 -16.89 -6.49 3.35
CA GLY A 152 -17.97 -5.80 2.65
C GLY A 152 -17.75 -5.68 1.14
N GLU A 153 -16.50 -5.50 0.72
CA GLU A 153 -16.07 -5.51 -0.69
C GLU A 153 -15.99 -6.92 -1.29
N LYS A 154 -16.28 -7.97 -0.49
CA LYS A 154 -16.15 -9.39 -0.85
C LYS A 154 -14.73 -9.78 -1.26
N ALA A 155 -13.73 -9.02 -0.81
CA ALA A 155 -12.33 -9.34 -1.02
C ALA A 155 -11.87 -10.47 -0.09
N ILE A 156 -12.50 -10.64 1.07
CA ILE A 156 -12.30 -11.77 1.97
C ILE A 156 -13.65 -12.41 2.34
N PRO A 157 -13.68 -13.71 2.69
CA PRO A 157 -14.92 -14.40 3.06
C PRO A 157 -15.45 -14.01 4.44
N GLY A 158 -14.61 -13.41 5.29
CA GLY A 158 -14.95 -12.92 6.61
C GLY A 158 -13.73 -12.47 7.41
N ILE A 159 -13.96 -11.84 8.56
CA ILE A 159 -12.88 -11.38 9.44
C ILE A 159 -12.11 -12.61 9.99
N PRO A 160 -10.77 -12.70 9.80
CA PRO A 160 -10.01 -13.86 10.24
C PRO A 160 -10.05 -14.07 11.75
N LYS A 161 -10.34 -15.30 12.20
CA LYS A 161 -10.38 -15.65 13.63
C LYS A 161 -9.07 -15.30 14.36
N LYS A 162 -7.94 -15.50 13.68
CA LYS A 162 -6.62 -15.19 14.23
C LYS A 162 -6.46 -13.71 14.56
N PHE A 163 -7.03 -12.81 13.75
CA PHE A 163 -7.08 -11.40 14.09
C PHE A 163 -7.98 -11.16 15.30
N THR A 164 -9.18 -11.74 15.34
CA THR A 164 -10.09 -11.53 16.48
C THR A 164 -9.50 -12.03 17.80
N ASP A 165 -8.76 -13.14 17.77
CA ASP A 165 -8.07 -13.69 18.94
C ASP A 165 -6.94 -12.76 19.42
N LEU A 166 -6.10 -12.28 18.49
CA LEU A 166 -5.03 -11.31 18.79
C LEU A 166 -5.59 -10.00 19.32
N TRP A 167 -6.67 -9.50 18.71
CA TRP A 167 -7.35 -8.29 19.16
C TRP A 167 -7.86 -8.48 20.60
N ALA A 168 -8.58 -9.57 20.88
CA ALA A 168 -9.09 -9.82 22.22
C ALA A 168 -7.99 -9.98 23.28
N SER A 169 -6.82 -10.53 22.93
CA SER A 169 -5.74 -10.74 23.90
C SER A 169 -4.89 -9.49 24.16
N ASP A 170 -4.73 -8.61 23.17
CA ASP A 170 -3.75 -7.53 23.21
C ASP A 170 -4.37 -6.13 23.29
N TYR A 171 -5.65 -5.96 22.95
CA TYR A 171 -6.28 -4.63 22.85
C TYR A 171 -6.12 -3.78 24.11
N ASP A 172 -6.53 -4.29 25.27
CA ASP A 172 -6.44 -3.54 26.53
C ASP A 172 -4.98 -3.25 26.93
N LYS A 173 -4.06 -4.17 26.62
CA LYS A 173 -2.63 -3.99 26.90
C LYS A 173 -2.04 -2.87 26.06
N VAL A 174 -2.33 -2.88 24.75
CA VAL A 174 -1.87 -1.85 23.81
C VAL A 174 -2.52 -0.51 24.17
N GLN A 175 -3.83 -0.49 24.44
CA GLN A 175 -4.54 0.72 24.84
C GLN A 175 -3.93 1.35 26.09
N LYS A 176 -3.67 0.56 27.12
CA LYS A 176 -3.02 1.04 28.34
C LYS A 176 -1.59 1.51 28.11
N LYS A 177 -0.81 0.73 27.36
CA LYS A 177 0.63 0.94 27.23
C LYS A 177 1.01 2.09 26.30
N VAL A 178 0.29 2.24 25.20
CA VAL A 178 0.53 3.28 24.18
C VAL A 178 -0.22 4.55 24.54
N TRP A 179 -1.44 4.45 25.09
CA TRP A 179 -2.34 5.60 25.30
C TRP A 179 -2.66 5.92 26.77
N GLY A 180 -2.00 5.25 27.73
CA GLY A 180 -2.00 5.63 29.14
C GLY A 180 -3.32 5.40 29.89
N ARG A 181 -4.15 4.44 29.46
CA ARG A 181 -5.48 4.17 30.04
C ARG A 181 -5.52 3.06 31.09
#